data_AF-A0A6L5QXX6-F1
#
_entry.id   AF-A0A6L5QXX6-F1
#
_cell.length_a   1.000
_cell.length_b   1.000
_cell.length_c   1.000
_cell.angle_alpha   90.00
_cell.angle_beta   90.00
_cell.angle_gamma   90.00
#
_symmetry.space_group_name_H-M   'P 1'
#
loop_
_entity.id
_entity.type
_entity.pdbx_description
1 polymer ?
#
loop_
_entity_poly.entity_id
_entity_poly.type
_entity_poly.pdbx_seq_one_letter_code
_entity_poly.pdbx_strand_id
1 'polypeptide(L)' 'MKEGYCILYIGTERKKCESVAKAKSIATENMTRKPALRIELLSELDEFEADFWAYNYDLKEWVPS' A
#
# COMPACT_ATOMS: atom_id res chain seq x y z
N MET A 1 0.00 6.23 -8.88
CA MET A 1 0.82 5.83 -7.72
C MET A 1 2.28 5.89 -8.13
N LYS A 2 3.00 6.91 -7.65
CA LYS A 2 4.43 7.14 -7.98
C LYS A 2 5.32 6.02 -7.42
N GLU A 3 6.47 5.82 -8.07
CA GLU A 3 7.55 4.96 -7.60
C GLU A 3 8.37 5.71 -6.54
N GLY A 4 8.51 5.14 -5.34
CA GLY A 4 9.26 5.76 -4.25
C GLY A 4 9.12 5.01 -2.93
N TYR A 5 9.88 5.47 -1.93
CA TYR A 5 9.79 4.92 -0.59
C TYR A 5 8.36 5.01 -0.06
N CYS A 6 7.91 3.93 0.57
CA CYS A 6 6.56 3.85 1.14
C CYS A 6 6.57 3.01 2.41
N ILE A 7 5.49 3.11 3.19
CA ILE A 7 5.20 2.23 4.30
C ILE A 7 4.04 1.30 3.92
N LEU A 8 4.28 0.00 3.98
CA LEU A 8 3.24 -1.01 3.88
C LEU A 8 2.71 -1.35 5.28
N TYR A 9 1.41 -1.28 5.46
CA TYR A 9 0.68 -1.74 6.63
C TYR A 9 0.01 -3.08 6.33
N ILE A 10 0.21 -4.06 7.21
CA ILE A 10 -0.39 -5.40 7.15
C ILE A 10 -1.06 -5.66 8.51
N GLY A 11 -2.36 -5.39 8.59
CA GLY A 11 -3.07 -5.40 9.87
C GLY A 11 -2.48 -4.36 10.83
N THR A 12 -1.84 -4.83 11.90
CA THR A 12 -1.18 -3.98 12.92
C THR A 12 0.31 -3.80 12.68
N GLU A 13 0.91 -4.52 11.73
CA GLU A 13 2.33 -4.43 11.40
C GLU A 13 2.59 -3.38 10.33
N ARG A 14 3.77 -2.76 10.37
CA ARG A 14 4.22 -1.84 9.32
C ARG A 14 5.63 -2.16 8.85
N LYS A 15 5.88 -1.97 7.57
CA LYS A 15 7.18 -2.24 6.94
C LYS A 15 7.54 -1.14 5.94
N LYS A 16 8.74 -0.56 6.11
CA LYS A 16 9.29 0.36 5.12
C LYS A 16 9.72 -0.41 3.87
N CYS A 17 9.35 0.11 2.71
CA CYS A 17 9.65 -0.44 1.41
C CYS A 17 10.34 0.62 0.54
N GLU A 18 11.26 0.17 -0.30
CA GLU A 18 12.02 1.04 -1.23
C GLU A 18 11.17 1.50 -2.42
N SER A 19 10.12 0.72 -2.74
CA SER A 19 9.17 1.04 -3.79
C SER A 19 7.78 0.50 -3.47
N VAL A 20 6.78 1.11 -4.10
CA VAL A 20 5.40 0.62 -4.14
C VAL A 20 5.33 -0.80 -4.69
N ALA A 21 6.07 -1.10 -5.76
CA ALA A 21 6.09 -2.44 -6.35
C ALA A 21 6.55 -3.48 -5.32
N LYS A 22 7.56 -3.16 -4.52
CA LYS A 22 8.02 -4.04 -3.44
C LYS A 22 6.97 -4.20 -2.35
N ALA A 23 6.30 -3.11 -1.95
CA ALA A 23 5.20 -3.18 -0.99
C ALA A 23 4.06 -4.09 -1.49
N LYS A 24 3.65 -3.97 -2.76
CA LYS A 24 2.61 -4.82 -3.37
C LYS A 24 3.01 -6.29 -3.45
N SER A 25 4.27 -6.59 -3.77
CA SER A 25 4.81 -7.96 -3.74
C SER A 25 4.67 -8.58 -2.34
N ILE A 26 5.14 -7.86 -1.31
CA ILE A 26 5.06 -8.33 0.09
C ILE A 26 3.60 -8.46 0.53
N ALA A 27 2.75 -7.50 0.17
CA ALA A 27 1.33 -7.55 0.48
C ALA A 27 0.66 -8.81 -0.09
N THR A 28 1.00 -9.18 -1.33
CA THR A 28 0.47 -10.36 -2.04
C THR A 28 0.81 -11.66 -1.30
N GLU A 29 2.04 -11.79 -0.80
CA GLU A 29 2.48 -12.93 0.02
C GLU A 29 1.66 -13.06 1.33
N ASN A 30 1.04 -11.97 1.80
CA ASN A 30 0.29 -11.91 3.05
C ASN A 30 -1.24 -11.94 2.87
N MET A 31 -1.76 -12.08 1.64
CA MET A 31 -3.20 -12.00 1.37
C MET A 31 -4.01 -13.20 1.87
N THR A 32 -3.38 -14.32 2.23
CA THR A 32 -4.09 -15.56 2.63
C THR A 32 -5.08 -15.35 3.78
N ARG A 33 -4.75 -14.47 4.74
CA ARG A 33 -5.61 -14.15 5.90
C ARG A 33 -6.49 -12.91 5.67
N LYS A 34 -6.50 -12.35 4.46
CA LYS A 34 -7.12 -11.08 4.11
C LYS A 34 -6.91 -9.97 5.17
N PRO A 35 -5.66 -9.71 5.62
CA PRO A 35 -5.41 -8.62 6.56
C PRO A 35 -5.80 -7.28 5.94
N ALA A 36 -6.06 -6.27 6.77
CA ALA A 36 -6.17 -4.91 6.27
C ALA A 36 -4.82 -4.48 5.68
N LEU A 37 -4.79 -4.20 4.37
CA LEU A 37 -3.58 -3.79 3.66
C LEU A 37 -3.67 -2.32 3.31
N ARG A 38 -2.65 -1.54 3.68
CA ARG A 38 -2.52 -0.13 3.28
C ARG A 38 -1.10 0.20 2.84
N ILE A 39 -0.95 1.13 1.91
CA ILE A 39 0.33 1.70 1.49
C ILE A 39 0.27 3.20 1.70
N GLU A 40 1.23 3.74 2.43
CA GLU A 40 1.47 5.17 2.60
C GLU A 40 2.67 5.59 1.77
N LEU A 41 2.49 6.58 0.91
CA LEU A 41 3.56 7.15 0.08
C LEU A 41 4.32 8.21 0.90
N LEU A 42 5.66 8.18 0.87
CA LEU A 42 6.50 9.11 1.65
C LEU A 42 7.06 10.28 0.80
N SER A 43 6.50 10.53 -0.38
CA SER A 43 6.94 11.58 -1.31
C SER A 43 6.03 12.82 -1.26
N GLU A 44 6.51 13.97 -1.75
CA GLU A 44 5.65 15.13 -2.02
C GLU A 44 4.59 14.74 -3.07
N LEU A 45 3.33 14.77 -2.64
CA LEU A 45 2.18 14.42 -3.47
C LEU A 45 1.65 15.69 -4.12
N ASP A 46 1.21 15.56 -5.37
CA ASP A 46 0.45 16.63 -6.02
C ASP A 46 -0.91 16.76 -5.31
N GLU A 47 -1.54 17.94 -5.31
CA GLU A 47 -2.78 18.25 -4.56
C GLU A 47 -3.99 17.32 -4.82
N PHE A 48 -3.89 16.40 -5.78
CA PHE A 48 -4.94 15.45 -6.17
C PHE A 48 -4.55 13.97 -5.98
N GLU A 49 -3.34 13.64 -5.50
CA GLU A 49 -2.94 12.25 -5.23
C GLU A 49 -3.23 11.87 -3.78
N ALA A 50 -3.80 10.68 -3.55
CA ALA A 50 -3.97 10.15 -2.21
C ALA A 50 -2.65 9.62 -1.65
N ASP A 51 -2.29 10.11 -0.47
CA ASP A 51 -1.13 9.70 0.32
C ASP A 51 -1.24 8.25 0.82
N PHE A 52 -2.47 7.77 0.97
CA PHE A 52 -2.79 6.42 1.42
C PHE A 52 -3.61 5.65 0.38
N TRP A 53 -3.28 4.37 0.26
CA TRP A 53 -3.99 3.42 -0.61
C TRP A 53 -4.31 2.16 0.17
N ALA A 54 -5.54 1.69 0.08
CA ALA A 54 -5.99 0.44 0.69
C ALA A 54 -6.23 -0.62 -0.38
N TYR A 55 -5.96 -1.89 -0.06
CA TYR A 55 -6.38 -2.97 -0.94
C TYR A 55 -7.85 -3.32 -0.70
N ASN A 56 -8.67 -3.17 -1.74
CA ASN A 56 -10.05 -3.61 -1.73
C ASN A 56 -10.11 -5.08 -2.18
N TYR A 57 -10.48 -5.99 -1.28
CA TYR A 57 -10.56 -7.42 -1.59
C TYR A 57 -11.72 -7.80 -2.51
N ASP A 58 -12.81 -7.03 -2.50
CA ASP A 58 -13.98 -7.31 -3.32
C ASP A 58 -13.70 -6.92 -4.78
N LEU A 59 -13.06 -5.77 -4.98
CA LEU A 59 -12.64 -5.26 -6.30
C LEU A 59 -11.29 -5.82 -6.76
N LYS A 60 -10.54 -6.45 -5.85
CA LYS A 60 -9.18 -6.98 -6.06
C LYS A 60 -8.18 -5.93 -6.55
N GLU A 61 -8.35 -4.69 -6.12
CA GLU A 61 -7.54 -3.56 -6.58
C GLU A 61 -7.10 -2.67 -5.42
N TRP A 62 -6.05 -1.88 -5.67
CA TRP A 62 -5.62 -0.84 -4.74
C TRP A 62 -6.41 0.43 -5.04
N VAL A 63 -7.10 0.96 -4.03
CA VAL A 63 -7.91 2.18 -4.14
C VAL A 63 -7.35 3.26 -3.21
N PRO A 64 -7.50 4.55 -3.57
CA PRO A 64 -7.29 5.66 -2.64
C PRO A 64 -8.12 5.47 -1.36
N SER A 65 -7.55 5.79 -0.19
CA SER A 65 -8.20 5.64 1.12
C SER A 65 -8.09 6.89 1.98
#